data_AF-A0A0K8TQH0-F1
#
_entry.id   AF-A0A0K8TQH0-F1
#
_cell.length_a   1.000
_cell.length_b   1.000
_cell.length_c   1.000
_cell.angle_alpha   90.00
_cell.angle_beta   90.00
_cell.angle_gamma   90.00
#
_symmetry.space_group_name_H-M   'P 1'
#
loop_
_entity.id
_entity.type
_entity.pdbx_description
1 polymer ?
#
loop_
_entity_poly.entity_id
_entity_poly.type
_entity_poly.pdbx_seq_one_letter_code
_entity_poly.pdbx_strand_id
1 'polypeptide(L)' 'MVYGLMTILICLVAVESFQFSQSLEREKRQIVKGTKWCGNGNIADDYDDLVLLEDTDKCCREHDHCDVIIPINSS' A
#
# COMPACT_ATOMS: atom_id res chain seq x y z
N MET A 1 -23.75 36.22 8.25
CA MET A 1 -23.62 35.99 6.79
C MET A 1 -22.16 35.88 6.35
N VAL A 2 -21.25 36.75 6.81
CA VAL A 2 -19.81 36.69 6.47
C VAL A 2 -19.08 35.43 6.95
N TYR A 3 -19.37 34.94 8.16
CA TYR A 3 -18.79 33.70 8.69
C TYR A 3 -19.24 32.45 7.92
N GLY A 4 -20.46 32.47 7.34
CA GLY A 4 -21.00 31.38 6.54
C GLY A 4 -20.31 31.25 5.17
N LEU A 5 -20.00 32.39 4.54
CA LEU A 5 -19.22 32.42 3.29
C LEU A 5 -17.78 31.96 3.51
N MET A 6 -17.18 32.36 4.64
CA MET A 6 -15.83 31.90 5.03
C MET A 6 -15.79 30.39 5.33
N THR A 7 -16.80 29.83 6.00
CA THR A 7 -16.88 28.37 6.23
C THR A 7 -17.05 27.59 4.93
N ILE A 8 -17.84 28.12 3.99
CA ILE A 8 -18.04 27.50 2.66
C ILE A 8 -16.71 27.52 1.87
N LEU A 9 -15.98 28.63 1.89
CA LEU A 9 -14.68 28.75 1.22
C LEU A 9 -13.64 27.79 1.81
N ILE A 10 -13.60 27.66 3.14
CA ILE A 10 -12.73 26.70 3.83
C ILE A 10 -13.10 25.25 3.47
N CYS A 11 -14.39 24.92 3.40
CA CYS A 11 -14.85 23.59 2.98
C CYS A 11 -14.46 23.26 1.54
N LEU A 12 -14.61 24.20 0.59
CA LEU A 12 -14.24 23.98 -0.81
C LEU A 12 -12.73 23.72 -0.95
N VAL A 13 -11.89 24.53 -0.30
CA VAL A 13 -10.42 24.35 -0.29
C VAL A 13 -10.02 23.02 0.40
N ALA A 14 -10.71 22.64 1.47
CA ALA A 14 -10.47 21.37 2.16
C ALA A 14 -10.86 20.15 1.32
N VAL A 15 -11.93 20.22 0.53
CA VAL A 15 -12.39 19.10 -0.32
C VAL A 15 -11.39 18.83 -1.45
N GLU A 16 -10.83 19.87 -2.09
CA GLU A 16 -9.82 19.74 -3.15
C GLU A 16 -8.50 19.14 -2.63
N SER A 17 -8.06 19.54 -1.44
CA SER A 17 -6.84 19.05 -0.82
C SER A 17 -6.99 17.65 -0.21
N PHE A 18 -8.18 17.26 0.22
CA PHE A 18 -8.46 15.95 0.81
C PHE A 18 -8.41 14.81 -0.22
N GLN A 19 -8.90 15.03 -1.45
CA GLN A 19 -8.90 14.00 -2.50
C GLN A 19 -7.48 13.58 -2.90
N PHE A 20 -6.52 14.51 -2.89
CA PHE A 20 -5.12 14.24 -3.20
C PHE A 20 -4.43 13.41 -2.11
N SER A 21 -4.79 13.62 -0.84
CA SER A 21 -4.22 12.87 0.28
C SER A 21 -4.60 11.37 0.26
N GLN A 22 -5.80 11.03 -0.22
CA GLN A 22 -6.25 9.63 -0.32
C GLN A 22 -5.54 8.84 -1.42
N SER A 23 -5.12 9.47 -2.51
CA SER A 23 -4.38 8.77 -3.57
C SER A 23 -2.97 8.35 -3.13
N LEU A 24 -2.31 9.14 -2.27
CA LEU A 24 -0.95 8.84 -1.80
C LEU A 24 -0.94 7.68 -0.78
N GLU A 25 -1.96 7.56 0.06
CA GLU A 25 -2.03 6.44 1.01
C GLU A 25 -2.35 5.10 0.34
N ARG A 26 -3.02 5.11 -0.83
CA ARG A 26 -3.26 3.88 -1.62
C ARG A 26 -2.01 3.32 -2.29
N GLU A 27 -0.98 4.13 -2.50
CA GLU A 27 0.28 3.69 -3.10
C GLU A 27 1.25 3.06 -2.10
N LYS A 28 0.88 3.05 -0.81
CA LYS A 28 1.69 2.42 0.23
C LYS A 28 1.58 0.91 0.08
N ARG A 29 2.52 0.31 -0.66
CA ARG A 29 2.71 -1.15 -0.73
C ARG A 29 2.74 -1.68 0.71
N GLN A 30 1.70 -2.43 1.07
CA GLN A 30 1.57 -2.97 2.41
C GLN A 30 2.46 -4.20 2.54
N ILE A 31 3.76 -3.96 2.75
CA ILE A 31 4.75 -4.99 3.02
C ILE A 31 4.88 -5.20 4.53
N VAL A 32 4.97 -6.46 4.95
CA VAL A 32 5.19 -6.80 6.35
C VAL A 32 6.59 -6.31 6.78
N LYS A 33 6.67 -5.63 7.93
CA LYS A 33 7.95 -5.10 8.44
C LYS A 33 8.96 -6.23 8.60
N GLY A 34 10.16 -6.04 8.05
CA GLY A 34 11.24 -7.03 8.12
C GLY A 34 11.14 -8.14 7.08
N THR A 35 10.26 -8.01 6.08
CA THR A 35 10.14 -8.85 4.89
C THR A 35 10.22 -7.95 3.65
N LYS A 36 10.63 -8.50 2.50
CA LYS A 36 10.57 -7.82 1.20
C LYS A 36 9.53 -8.42 0.26
N TRP A 37 9.13 -9.67 0.50
CA TRP A 37 8.24 -10.44 -0.35
C TRP A 37 6.82 -10.53 0.19
N CYS A 38 6.61 -10.37 1.51
CA CYS A 38 5.29 -10.54 2.09
C CYS A 38 4.45 -9.25 2.03
N GLY A 39 3.51 -9.16 1.09
CA GLY A 39 2.55 -8.05 1.03
C GLY A 39 1.80 -7.94 -0.28
N ASN A 40 1.29 -6.73 -0.56
CA ASN A 40 0.65 -6.44 -1.83
C ASN A 40 1.73 -6.24 -2.92
N GLY A 41 2.20 -7.36 -3.49
CA GLY A 41 3.43 -7.43 -4.28
C GLY A 41 4.68 -7.52 -3.39
N ASN A 42 5.85 -7.25 -3.97
CA ASN A 42 7.13 -7.25 -3.25
C ASN A 42 7.92 -5.94 -3.48
N ILE A 43 8.94 -5.73 -2.65
CA ILE A 43 9.90 -4.60 -2.70
C ILE A 43 11.35 -5.10 -2.86
N ALA A 44 11.53 -6.37 -3.21
CA ALA A 44 12.84 -6.97 -3.42
C ALA A 44 13.43 -6.46 -4.75
N ASP A 45 14.71 -6.09 -4.73
CA ASP A 45 15.40 -5.67 -5.96
C ASP A 45 15.77 -6.89 -6.82
N ASP A 46 16.05 -8.03 -6.17
CA ASP A 46 16.47 -9.29 -6.78
C ASP A 46 15.86 -10.50 -6.06
N TYR A 47 15.84 -11.68 -6.71
CA TYR A 47 15.27 -12.92 -6.15
C TYR A 47 15.88 -13.32 -4.80
N ASP A 48 17.18 -13.09 -4.61
CA ASP A 48 17.91 -13.44 -3.38
C ASP A 48 18.02 -12.28 -2.38
N ASP A 49 17.28 -11.20 -2.61
CA ASP A 49 17.23 -10.05 -1.71
C ASP A 49 16.37 -10.37 -0.49
N LEU A 50 16.99 -11.07 0.46
CA LEU A 50 16.40 -11.57 1.69
C LEU A 50 16.78 -10.68 2.88
N VAL A 51 15.85 -10.55 3.83
CA VAL A 51 16.00 -9.71 5.03
C VAL A 51 16.01 -10.54 6.32
N LEU A 52 16.04 -9.85 7.47
CA LEU A 52 16.18 -10.46 8.81
C LEU A 52 15.20 -11.61 9.09
N LEU A 53 13.98 -11.58 8.54
CA LEU A 53 13.01 -12.68 8.61
C LEU A 53 13.08 -13.58 7.38
N GLU A 54 14.29 -13.98 6.99
CA GLU A 54 14.60 -14.72 5.77
C GLU A 54 13.69 -15.94 5.57
N ASP A 55 13.45 -16.74 6.61
CA ASP A 55 12.64 -17.94 6.51
C ASP A 55 11.16 -17.65 6.19
N THR A 56 10.61 -16.56 6.72
CA THR A 56 9.24 -16.14 6.39
C THR A 56 9.19 -15.52 5.00
N ASP A 57 10.21 -14.73 4.66
CA ASP A 57 10.31 -14.04 3.37
C ASP A 57 10.46 -15.04 2.22
N LYS A 58 11.16 -16.16 2.43
CA LYS A 58 11.25 -17.28 1.48
C LYS A 58 9.88 -17.85 1.12
N CYS A 59 8.99 -18.04 2.10
CA CYS A 59 7.64 -18.54 1.85
C CYS A 59 6.83 -17.58 0.96
N CYS A 60 6.94 -16.28 1.21
CA CYS A 60 6.26 -15.26 0.41
C CYS A 60 6.88 -15.12 -0.98
N ARG A 61 8.20 -15.27 -1.11
CA ARG A 61 8.88 -15.30 -2.41
C ARG A 61 8.42 -16.46 -3.28
N GLU A 62 8.36 -17.67 -2.70
CA GLU A 62 7.88 -18.85 -3.41
C GLU A 62 6.40 -18.70 -3.80
N HIS A 63 5.58 -18.12 -2.91
CA HIS A 63 4.19 -17.80 -3.20
C HIS A 63 4.04 -16.84 -4.38
N ASP A 64 4.85 -15.76 -4.44
CA ASP A 64 4.86 -14.81 -5.55
C ASP A 64 5.31 -15.44 -6.89
N HIS A 65 6.11 -16.50 -6.85
CA HIS A 65 6.60 -17.23 -8.02
C HIS A 65 5.77 -18.49 -8.36
N CYS A 66 4.62 -18.67 -7.71
CA CYS A 66 3.73 -19.78 -8.04
C CYS A 66 3.07 -19.56 -9.40
N ASP A 67 3.00 -20.61 -10.23
CA ASP A 67 2.28 -20.58 -11.52
C ASP A 67 0.78 -20.30 -11.36
N VAL A 68 0.25 -20.47 -10.14
CA VAL A 68 -1.15 -20.25 -9.78
C VAL A 68 -1.25 -19.02 -8.89
N ILE A 69 -1.71 -17.91 -9.47
CA ILE A 69 -2.00 -16.70 -8.72
C ILE A 69 -3.45 -16.77 -8.22
N ILE A 70 -3.60 -16.94 -6.91
CA ILE A 70 -4.91 -16.90 -6.26
C ILE A 70 -5.15 -15.45 -5.79
N PRO A 71 -6.15 -14.74 -6.35
CA PRO A 71 -6.42 -13.37 -5.92
C PRO A 71 -6.96 -13.36 -4.49
N ILE A 72 -6.67 -12.29 -3.75
CA ILE A 72 -7.05 -12.06 -2.35
C ILE A 72 -8.57 -12.12 -2.06
N ASN A 73 -9.40 -12.33 -3.08
CA ASN A 73 -10.87 -12.43 -3.00
C ASN A 73 -11.43 -13.76 -3.53
N SER A 74 -10.64 -14.84 -3.61
CA SER A 74 -11.09 -16.14 -4.12
C SER A 74 -11.95 -16.97 -3.13
N SER A 75 -12.76 -16.30 -2.29
CA SER A 75 -13.71 -16.96 -1.36
C SER A 75 -15.13 -16.91 -1.88
#